data_AF-D1GZJ4-F1
#
_entry.id   AF-D1GZJ4-F1
#
_cell.length_a   1.000
_cell.length_b   1.000
_cell.length_c   1.000
_cell.angle_alpha   90.00
_cell.angle_beta   90.00
_cell.angle_gamma   90.00
#
_symmetry.space_group_name_H-M   'P 1'
#
loop_
_entity.id
_entity.type
_entity.pdbx_description
1 polymer ?
#
loop_
_entity_poly.entity_id
_entity_poly.type
_entity_poly.pdbx_seq_one_letter_code
_entity_poly.pdbx_strand_id
1 'polypeptide(L)' 'ALSTALFNNGASCGMCFTITCGASKTQSCKQGTSITIKANNFCPSNYALASDNGRWCNPPR' A
#
# COMPACT_ATOMS: atom_id res chain seq x y z
N ALA A 1 6.71 -0.46 -1.93
CA ALA A 1 7.00 -0.18 -0.51
C ALA A 1 5.71 -0.33 0.29
N LEU A 2 5.80 -0.76 1.55
CA LEU A 2 4.64 -0.93 2.44
C LEU A 2 4.55 0.22 3.44
N SER A 3 3.32 0.62 3.82
CA SER A 3 3.08 1.56 4.92
C SER A 3 3.48 0.97 6.27
N THR A 4 3.63 1.80 7.31
CA THR A 4 3.98 1.39 8.67
C THR A 4 3.13 0.23 9.19
N ALA A 5 1.81 0.28 8.98
CA ALA A 5 0.88 -0.76 9.41
C ALA A 5 1.14 -2.12 8.73
N LEU A 6 1.50 -2.11 7.45
CA LEU A 6 1.74 -3.34 6.68
C LEU A 6 3.18 -3.84 6.81
N PHE A 7 4.16 -2.94 6.93
CA PHE A 7 5.58 -3.30 7.07
C PHE A 7 5.89 -3.94 8.42
N ASN A 8 5.16 -3.56 9.47
CA ASN A 8 5.20 -4.13 10.82
C ASN A 8 6.64 -4.30 11.35
N ASN A 9 7.39 -3.20 11.45
CA ASN A 9 8.79 -3.21 11.89
C ASN A 9 9.70 -4.22 11.16
N GLY A 10 9.43 -4.46 9.87
CA GLY A 10 10.21 -5.39 9.05
C GLY A 10 9.75 -6.84 9.14
N ALA A 11 8.76 -7.17 9.98
CA ALA A 11 8.20 -8.52 10.06
C ALA A 11 7.62 -8.98 8.72
N SER A 12 7.12 -8.05 7.90
CA SER A 12 6.59 -8.34 6.56
C SER A 12 7.64 -8.28 5.45
N CYS A 13 8.92 -8.04 5.77
CA CYS A 13 9.98 -7.99 4.76
C CYS A 13 10.13 -9.35 4.07
N GLY A 14 10.11 -9.36 2.74
CA GLY A 14 10.15 -10.57 1.93
C GLY A 14 8.79 -11.26 1.73
N MET A 15 7.72 -10.85 2.43
CA MET A 15 6.38 -11.39 2.21
C MET A 15 5.82 -10.98 0.85
N CYS A 16 4.93 -11.81 0.32
CA CYS A 16 4.23 -11.57 -0.94
C CYS A 16 2.79 -11.14 -0.69
N PHE A 17 2.32 -10.14 -1.45
CA PHE A 17 0.96 -9.63 -1.38
C PHE A 17 0.32 -9.71 -2.75
N THR A 18 -0.93 -10.17 -2.80
CA THR A 18 -1.73 -10.14 -4.02
C THR A 18 -2.63 -8.92 -4.03
N ILE A 19 -2.56 -8.15 -5.11
CA ILE A 19 -3.37 -6.95 -5.33
C ILE A 19 -4.29 -7.24 -6.50
N THR A 20 -5.59 -7.18 -6.25
CA THR A 20 -6.63 -7.39 -7.27
C THR A 20 -7.27 -6.06 -7.64
N CYS A 21 -7.39 -5.79 -8.94
CA CYS A 21 -8.10 -4.62 -9.44
C CYS A 21 -9.62 -4.79 -9.28
N GLY A 22 -10.16 -4.16 -8.23
CA GLY A 22 -11.60 -4.14 -7.95
C GLY A 22 -12.33 -3.08 -8.79
N ALA A 23 -13.38 -3.51 -9.50
CA ALA A 23 -14.20 -2.64 -10.37
C ALA A 23 -14.90 -1.49 -9.64
N SER A 24 -15.12 -1.62 -8.33
CA SER A 24 -15.84 -0.64 -7.49
C SER A 24 -14.96 0.49 -6.94
N LYS A 25 -13.62 0.41 -7.08
CA LYS A 25 -12.69 1.36 -6.43
C LYS A 25 -11.92 2.25 -7.39
N THR A 26 -11.68 1.82 -8.62
CA THR A 26 -10.97 2.63 -9.62
C THR A 26 -11.21 2.12 -11.04
N GLN A 27 -11.22 3.04 -12.02
CA GLN A 27 -11.22 2.71 -13.45
C GLN A 27 -9.81 2.67 -14.06
N SER A 28 -8.78 3.01 -13.28
CA SER A 28 -7.40 3.14 -13.75
C SER A 28 -6.61 1.82 -13.79
N CYS A 29 -7.25 0.67 -13.57
CA CYS A 29 -6.64 -0.64 -13.72
C CYS A 29 -7.56 -1.62 -14.45
N LYS A 30 -6.99 -2.69 -15.01
CA LYS A 30 -7.74 -3.74 -15.71
C LYS A 30 -8.52 -4.61 -14.71
N GLN A 31 -9.84 -4.46 -14.70
CA GLN A 31 -10.73 -5.14 -13.76
C GLN A 31 -10.53 -6.66 -13.74
N GLY A 32 -10.58 -7.26 -12.54
CA GLY A 32 -10.38 -8.69 -12.32
C GLY A 32 -8.93 -9.17 -12.43
N THR A 33 -7.99 -8.30 -12.82
CA THR A 33 -6.58 -8.67 -12.90
C THR A 33 -5.95 -8.63 -11.51
N SER A 34 -5.12 -9.63 -11.21
CA SER A 34 -4.35 -9.70 -9.96
C SER A 34 -2.86 -9.70 -10.25
N ILE A 35 -2.10 -8.97 -9.45
CA ILE A 35 -0.64 -8.97 -9.46
C ILE A 35 -0.13 -9.39 -8.10
N THR A 36 1.01 -10.07 -8.07
CA THR A 36 1.71 -10.41 -6.83
C THR A 36 2.96 -9.55 -6.72
N ILE A 37 3.10 -8.86 -5.60
CA ILE A 37 4.27 -8.04 -5.28
C ILE A 37 5.01 -8.63 -4.09
N LYS A 38 6.33 -8.42 -4.03
CA LYS A 38 7.15 -8.74 -2.87
C LYS A 38 7.45 -7.47 -2.08
N ALA A 39 7.27 -7.52 -0.76
CA ALA A 39 7.62 -6.44 0.13
C ALA A 39 9.14 -6.37 0.30
N ASN A 40 9.76 -5.38 -0.33
CA ASN A 40 11.21 -5.16 -0.29
C ASN A 40 11.62 -3.79 0.27
N ASN A 41 10.66 -2.92 0.58
CA ASN A 41 10.95 -1.56 1.00
C ASN A 41 9.84 -1.00 1.89
N PHE A 42 10.20 -0.02 2.71
CA PHE A 42 9.36 0.66 3.68
C PHE A 42 8.98 2.07 3.20
N CYS A 43 7.71 2.45 3.42
CA CYS A 43 7.22 3.79 3.19
C CYS A 43 6.86 4.47 4.52
N PRO A 44 7.69 5.39 5.03
CA PRO A 44 7.47 6.03 6.31
C PRO A 44 6.27 6.98 6.29
N SER A 45 5.50 6.98 7.37
CA SER A 45 4.43 7.96 7.59
C SER A 45 5.02 9.34 7.86
N ASN A 46 4.41 10.37 7.31
CA ASN A 46 4.75 11.76 7.60
C ASN A 46 3.51 12.50 8.11
N TYR A 47 3.46 12.59 9.45
CA TYR A 47 2.37 13.18 10.24
C TYR A 47 2.31 14.71 10.19
N ALA A 48 3.30 15.37 9.59
CA ALA A 48 3.31 16.83 9.47
C ALA A 48 2.36 17.35 8.36
N LEU A 49 1.84 16.48 7.49
CA LEU A 49 0.83 16.85 6.48
C LEU A 49 -0.35 15.88 6.51
N ALA A 50 -1.53 16.38 6.15
CA ALA A 50 -2.76 15.60 6.03
C ALA A 50 -2.65 14.50 4.95
N SER A 51 -3.33 13.38 5.16
CA SER A 51 -3.32 12.21 4.26
C SER A 51 -3.99 12.47 2.91
N ASP A 52 -4.78 13.55 2.79
CA ASP A 52 -5.67 13.81 1.65
C ASP A 52 -4.97 14.37 0.40
N ASN A 53 -3.67 14.73 0.49
CA ASN A 53 -2.90 15.30 -0.63
C ASN A 53 -1.67 14.44 -0.99
N GLY A 54 -1.92 13.19 -1.41
CA GLY A 54 -0.89 12.35 -2.04
C GLY A 54 0.03 11.57 -1.08
N ARG A 55 -0.31 11.49 0.21
CA ARG A 55 0.44 10.69 1.19
C ARG A 55 -0.26 9.37 1.54
N TRP A 56 -0.09 8.41 0.64
CA TRP A 56 -0.62 7.04 0.73
C TRP A 56 -0.14 6.21 1.92
N CYS A 57 0.99 6.60 2.54
CA CYS A 57 1.65 5.83 3.60
C CYS A 57 1.33 6.32 5.01
N ASN A 58 0.56 7.41 5.13
CA ASN A 58 0.04 7.84 6.40
C ASN A 58 -1.07 6.88 6.84
N PRO A 59 -1.13 6.48 8.13
CA PRO A 59 -2.24 5.70 8.61
C PRO A 59 -3.56 6.49 8.42
N PRO A 60 -4.68 5.81 8.17
CA PRO A 60 -5.99 6.45 8.22
C PRO A 60 -6.20 7.10 9.60
N ARG A 61 -6.80 8.29 9.62
CA ARG A 61 -7.18 8.96 10.88
C ARG A 61 -8.42 8.31 11.48
#